data_AF-A0A8H5WVQ6-F1
#
_entry.id   AF-A0A8H5WVQ6-F1
#
_cell.length_a   1.000
_cell.length_b   1.000
_cell.length_c   1.000
_cell.angle_alpha   90.00
_cell.angle_beta   90.00
_cell.angle_gamma   90.00
#
_symmetry.space_group_name_H-M   'P 1'
#
loop_
_entity.id
_entity.type
_entity.pdbx_description
1 polymer ?
#
loop_
_entity_poly.entity_id
_entity_poly.type
_entity_poly.pdbx_seq_one_letter_code
_entity_poly.pdbx_strand_id
1 'polypeptide(L)'
;MPDTNPFFVLKDIPGKDKGLIAIKNIPKGTRILAETPLFTIPQHYAHRDESGRRIKAELKKLSKTQQQAFMSLHNSHPHLSREIGVVETNGFGLGPDTSTCALFLEAARMNHSCAPNVSYRWNSNIGKMTVHATKDIQDNSEITINYLGEIDGYAVRQQKLKTAFGFDCACDLCSLPVSARKLSDKRRSEIKKLEKSLDVEVDMSVGTSPLKVFINVRKLLYLLKSEDITDRLLPRCHDSAFHAAVAHQDLARAKVFAERSLEIWSVFEGFDSPKAQQLQSLLDNPDQYYFAAMSGQWRTAVEDVPKGLGQVDFESWLWREEDCAKSEPTGLRDNAAFPLFQNLPWDNELNLDYYRSKGGDIYEPRKHWAFLGEITNVEAISQVRMTVKDKSGKHVPLSFYADLPGSNITPSMVRVGHTVVILYAAKHRFSNMTIGIRNKEGGVLNVCIIRGG
;
A
#
# COMPACT_ATOMS: atom_id res chain seq x y z
N MET A 1 -7.91 -38.10 -13.74
CA MET A 1 -7.73 -37.16 -12.62
C MET A 1 -6.92 -36.01 -13.18
N PRO A 2 -7.31 -34.73 -13.05
CA PRO A 2 -6.42 -33.69 -13.54
C PRO A 2 -5.14 -33.76 -12.71
N ASP A 3 -4.00 -33.62 -13.39
CA ASP A 3 -2.66 -33.77 -12.85
C ASP A 3 -2.55 -33.10 -11.47
N THR A 4 -2.05 -33.84 -10.48
CA THR A 4 -1.83 -33.29 -9.15
C THR A 4 -0.89 -32.09 -9.26
N ASN A 5 -1.41 -30.89 -9.00
CA ASN A 5 -0.60 -29.68 -9.01
C ASN A 5 0.60 -29.88 -8.06
N PRO A 6 1.85 -29.64 -8.49
CA PRO A 6 3.03 -29.98 -7.71
C PRO A 6 3.30 -29.00 -6.56
N PHE A 7 2.47 -27.97 -6.37
CA PHE A 7 2.63 -26.92 -5.37
C PHE A 7 1.59 -26.98 -4.27
N PHE A 8 0.38 -27.47 -4.54
CA PHE A 8 -0.70 -27.45 -3.57
C PHE A 8 -1.69 -28.61 -3.74
N VAL A 9 -2.47 -28.82 -2.68
CA VAL A 9 -3.62 -29.73 -2.68
C VAL A 9 -4.84 -29.04 -2.12
N LEU A 10 -6.01 -29.45 -2.58
CA LEU A 10 -7.29 -29.01 -2.03
C LEU A 10 -7.57 -29.77 -0.73
N LYS A 11 -7.81 -29.06 0.37
CA LYS A 11 -8.20 -29.65 1.67
C LYS A 11 -9.47 -28.98 2.19
N ASP A 12 -10.22 -29.70 3.01
CA ASP A 12 -11.27 -29.09 3.84
C ASP A 12 -10.60 -28.24 4.94
N ILE A 13 -11.10 -27.02 5.12
CA ILE A 13 -10.58 -26.05 6.08
C ILE A 13 -11.71 -25.66 7.04
N PRO A 14 -11.56 -25.89 8.35
CA PRO A 14 -12.57 -25.53 9.34
C PRO A 14 -13.02 -24.07 9.20
N GLY A 15 -14.33 -23.87 8.99
CA GLY A 15 -14.94 -22.54 8.84
C GLY A 15 -14.75 -21.85 7.48
N LYS A 16 -14.09 -22.48 6.51
CA LYS A 16 -13.87 -21.93 5.15
C LYS A 16 -14.19 -22.92 4.02
N ASP A 17 -14.96 -23.96 4.31
CA ASP A 17 -15.22 -25.11 3.42
C ASP A 17 -13.94 -25.78 2.91
N LYS A 18 -13.44 -25.38 1.74
CA LYS A 18 -12.23 -25.93 1.12
C LYS A 18 -11.24 -24.83 0.80
N GLY A 19 -9.96 -25.15 0.81
CA GLY A 19 -8.91 -24.24 0.38
C GLY A 19 -7.68 -24.95 -0.16
N LEU A 20 -6.80 -24.17 -0.81
CA LEU A 20 -5.54 -24.67 -1.35
C LEU A 20 -4.45 -24.59 -0.27
N ILE A 21 -3.83 -25.73 0.03
CA ILE A 21 -2.73 -25.83 1.00
C ILE A 21 -1.45 -26.19 0.27
N ALA A 22 -0.39 -25.42 0.50
CA ALA A 22 0.94 -25.71 -0.03
C ALA A 22 1.44 -27.08 0.48
N ILE A 23 2.07 -27.87 -0.39
CA ILE A 23 2.64 -29.20 -0.06
C ILE A 23 4.18 -29.21 -0.02
N LYS A 24 4.77 -28.03 -0.14
CA LYS A 24 6.21 -27.75 -0.01
C LYS A 24 6.41 -26.26 0.16
N ASN A 25 7.62 -25.85 0.50
CA ASN A 25 8.00 -24.45 0.46
C ASN A 25 7.95 -23.93 -1.00
N ILE A 26 7.29 -22.79 -1.22
CA ILE A 26 7.14 -22.15 -2.52
C ILE A 26 7.87 -20.81 -2.46
N PRO A 27 8.98 -20.63 -3.20
CA PRO A 27 9.68 -19.35 -3.26
C PRO A 27 8.82 -18.25 -3.89
N LYS A 28 9.02 -17.02 -3.42
CA LYS A 28 8.50 -15.80 -4.04
C LYS A 28 8.80 -15.79 -5.55
N GLY A 29 7.82 -15.36 -6.35
CA GLY A 29 7.89 -15.29 -7.82
C GLY A 29 7.51 -16.58 -8.54
N THR A 30 7.32 -17.69 -7.82
CA THR A 30 6.90 -18.96 -8.42
C THR A 30 5.48 -18.84 -8.99
N ARG A 31 5.30 -19.19 -10.27
CA ARG A 31 3.96 -19.43 -10.86
C ARG A 31 3.41 -20.75 -10.36
N ILE A 32 2.40 -20.70 -9.51
CA ILE A 32 1.80 -21.90 -8.90
C ILE A 32 0.59 -22.43 -9.67
N LEU A 33 -0.06 -21.58 -10.48
CA LEU A 33 -1.23 -21.94 -11.28
C LEU A 33 -1.23 -21.16 -12.60
N ALA A 34 -1.63 -21.83 -13.68
CA ALA A 34 -1.92 -21.25 -14.99
C ALA A 34 -3.17 -21.95 -15.56
N GLU A 35 -4.34 -21.36 -15.33
CA GLU A 35 -5.64 -21.99 -15.56
C GLU A 35 -6.39 -21.33 -16.72
N THR A 36 -6.93 -22.14 -17.63
CA THR A 36 -7.85 -21.68 -18.68
C THR A 36 -9.25 -21.50 -18.08
N PRO A 37 -10.00 -20.44 -18.45
CA PRO A 37 -11.34 -20.24 -17.91
C PRO A 37 -12.24 -21.42 -18.25
N LEU A 38 -13.07 -21.82 -17.28
CA LEU A 38 -14.13 -22.80 -17.52
C LEU A 38 -15.14 -22.25 -18.54
N PHE A 39 -15.50 -20.98 -18.37
CA PHE A 39 -16.24 -20.15 -19.33
C PHE A 39 -16.10 -18.67 -18.95
N THR A 40 -16.49 -17.80 -19.88
CA THR A 40 -16.52 -16.34 -19.71
C THR A 40 -17.92 -15.80 -19.91
N ILE A 41 -18.29 -14.75 -19.20
CA ILE A 41 -19.56 -14.02 -19.33
C ILE A 41 -19.31 -12.50 -19.35
N PRO A 42 -20.02 -11.71 -20.16
CA PRO A 42 -19.95 -10.25 -20.07
C PRO A 42 -20.41 -9.73 -18.70
N GLN A 43 -19.69 -8.78 -18.11
CA GLN A 43 -19.89 -8.23 -16.76
C GLN A 43 -21.03 -7.19 -16.68
N HIS A 44 -22.10 -7.38 -17.46
CA HIS A 44 -23.30 -6.53 -17.39
C HIS A 44 -24.37 -7.21 -16.54
N TYR A 45 -24.29 -6.99 -15.22
CA TYR A 45 -25.28 -7.45 -14.24
C TYR A 45 -26.62 -6.68 -14.29
N ALA A 46 -26.80 -5.76 -15.24
CA ALA A 46 -28.01 -4.95 -15.36
C ALA A 46 -29.30 -5.81 -15.44
N HIS A 47 -29.17 -7.06 -15.93
CA HIS A 47 -30.26 -8.03 -15.97
C HIS A 47 -29.80 -9.41 -15.48
N ARG A 48 -30.04 -9.70 -14.19
CA ARG A 48 -29.70 -10.99 -13.55
C ARG A 48 -30.31 -12.20 -14.28
N ASP A 49 -31.52 -12.07 -14.82
CA ASP A 49 -32.18 -13.13 -15.58
C ASP A 49 -31.44 -13.49 -16.88
N GLU A 50 -30.90 -12.48 -17.57
CA GLU A 50 -30.10 -12.70 -18.77
C GLU A 50 -28.78 -13.38 -18.43
N SER A 51 -28.11 -12.91 -17.38
CA SER A 51 -26.89 -13.53 -16.86
C SER A 51 -27.13 -15.00 -16.49
N GLY A 52 -28.23 -15.30 -15.79
CA GLY A 52 -28.62 -16.67 -15.45
C GLY A 52 -28.85 -17.57 -16.66
N ARG A 53 -29.50 -17.07 -17.72
CA ARG A 53 -29.69 -17.82 -18.97
C ARG A 53 -28.35 -18.12 -19.65
N ARG A 54 -27.44 -17.14 -19.71
CA ARG A 54 -26.10 -17.28 -20.31
C ARG A 54 -25.26 -18.29 -19.54
N ILE A 55 -25.21 -18.19 -18.21
CA ILE A 55 -24.47 -19.15 -17.35
C ILE A 55 -24.99 -20.57 -17.60
N LYS A 56 -26.31 -20.78 -17.60
CA LYS A 56 -26.90 -22.10 -17.88
C LYS A 56 -26.58 -22.61 -19.28
N ALA A 57 -26.49 -21.73 -20.27
CA ALA A 57 -26.09 -22.11 -21.63
C ALA A 57 -24.62 -22.57 -21.69
N GLU A 58 -23.71 -21.85 -21.02
CA GLU A 58 -22.30 -22.27 -20.94
C GLU A 58 -22.14 -23.59 -20.17
N LEU A 59 -22.81 -23.75 -19.04
CA LEU A 59 -22.75 -24.99 -18.25
C LEU A 59 -23.20 -26.23 -19.04
N LYS A 60 -24.19 -26.09 -19.94
CA LYS A 60 -24.65 -27.20 -20.80
C LYS A 60 -23.58 -27.67 -21.80
N LYS A 61 -22.63 -26.81 -22.17
CA LYS A 61 -21.53 -27.16 -23.08
C LYS A 61 -20.41 -27.94 -22.38
N LEU A 62 -20.34 -27.87 -21.05
CA LEU A 62 -19.29 -28.51 -20.26
C LEU A 62 -19.51 -30.01 -20.10
N SER A 63 -18.43 -30.75 -19.88
CA SER A 63 -18.50 -32.16 -19.50
C SER A 63 -19.22 -32.36 -18.15
N LYS A 64 -19.72 -33.57 -17.89
CA LYS A 64 -20.36 -33.90 -16.59
C LYS A 64 -19.43 -33.67 -15.40
N THR A 65 -18.15 -34.00 -15.54
CA THR A 65 -17.12 -33.76 -14.51
C THR A 65 -16.95 -32.27 -14.22
N GLN A 66 -16.90 -31.43 -15.27
CA GLN A 66 -16.81 -29.98 -15.12
C GLN A 66 -18.08 -29.38 -14.49
N GLN A 67 -19.28 -29.85 -14.89
CA GLN A 67 -20.54 -29.43 -14.28
C GLN A 67 -20.58 -29.79 -12.79
N GLN A 68 -20.12 -30.99 -12.42
CA GLN A 68 -20.04 -31.41 -11.03
C GLN A 68 -19.02 -30.58 -10.24
N ALA A 69 -17.86 -30.28 -10.84
CA ALA A 69 -16.85 -29.41 -10.23
C ALA A 69 -17.40 -27.99 -9.98
N PHE A 70 -18.07 -27.41 -10.98
CA PHE A 70 -18.80 -26.13 -10.85
C PHE A 70 -19.81 -26.18 -9.69
N MET A 71 -20.64 -27.22 -9.66
CA MET A 71 -21.64 -27.39 -8.61
C MET A 71 -21.04 -27.66 -7.23
N SER A 72 -19.74 -27.94 -7.11
CA SER A 72 -19.05 -28.10 -5.84
C SER A 72 -18.35 -26.83 -5.33
N LEU A 73 -18.45 -25.72 -6.07
CA LEU A 73 -17.98 -24.41 -5.62
C LEU A 73 -18.92 -23.83 -4.55
N HIS A 74 -18.37 -22.92 -3.73
CA HIS A 74 -19.13 -22.26 -2.67
C HIS A 74 -20.19 -21.32 -3.26
N ASN A 75 -21.29 -21.11 -2.55
CA ASN A 75 -22.34 -20.16 -2.94
C ASN A 75 -22.71 -19.28 -1.74
N SER A 76 -22.20 -18.05 -1.71
CA SER A 76 -22.50 -17.07 -0.67
C SER A 76 -23.84 -16.34 -0.89
N HIS A 77 -24.53 -16.60 -2.00
CA HIS A 77 -25.80 -15.98 -2.37
C HIS A 77 -26.93 -17.03 -2.55
N PRO A 78 -27.33 -17.75 -1.48
CA PRO A 78 -28.35 -18.81 -1.57
C PRO A 78 -29.76 -18.30 -1.89
N HIS A 79 -29.98 -16.98 -1.81
CA HIS A 79 -31.24 -16.34 -2.21
C HIS A 79 -31.38 -16.17 -3.73
N LEU A 80 -30.31 -16.42 -4.50
CA LEU A 80 -30.31 -16.45 -5.97
C LEU A 80 -30.40 -17.88 -6.48
N SER A 81 -30.59 -18.07 -7.79
CA SER A 81 -30.40 -19.39 -8.38
C SER A 81 -28.97 -19.87 -8.13
N ARG A 82 -28.79 -21.18 -7.94
CA ARG A 82 -27.49 -21.77 -7.59
C ARG A 82 -26.39 -21.34 -8.56
N GLU A 83 -26.68 -21.32 -9.86
CA GLU A 83 -25.69 -20.99 -10.87
C GLU A 83 -25.25 -19.53 -10.80
N ILE A 84 -26.19 -18.61 -10.58
CA ILE A 84 -25.89 -17.18 -10.43
C ILE A 84 -25.09 -16.97 -9.14
N GLY A 85 -25.54 -17.53 -8.02
CA GLY A 85 -24.86 -17.37 -6.74
C GLY A 85 -23.44 -17.92 -6.75
N VAL A 86 -23.21 -19.09 -7.37
CA VAL A 86 -21.85 -19.63 -7.56
C VAL A 86 -20.98 -18.68 -8.40
N VAL A 87 -21.51 -18.13 -9.49
CA VAL A 87 -20.72 -17.20 -10.34
C VAL A 87 -20.46 -15.86 -9.66
N GLU A 88 -21.43 -15.30 -8.93
CA GLU A 88 -21.23 -14.06 -8.16
C GLU A 88 -20.20 -14.26 -7.03
N THR A 89 -20.15 -15.44 -6.41
CA THR A 89 -19.19 -15.76 -5.36
C THR A 89 -17.77 -16.05 -5.88
N ASN A 90 -17.63 -16.72 -7.03
CA ASN A 90 -16.36 -17.32 -7.47
C ASN A 90 -15.81 -16.71 -8.79
N GLY A 91 -16.53 -15.76 -9.39
CA GLY A 91 -16.16 -15.14 -10.65
C GLY A 91 -14.99 -14.16 -10.50
N PHE A 92 -14.10 -14.16 -11.48
CA PHE A 92 -12.95 -13.24 -11.57
C PHE A 92 -13.13 -12.30 -12.75
N GLY A 93 -12.94 -11.00 -12.52
CA GLY A 93 -12.86 -10.02 -13.62
C GLY A 93 -11.65 -10.29 -14.52
N LEU A 94 -11.86 -10.26 -15.83
CA LEU A 94 -10.82 -10.35 -16.84
C LEU A 94 -10.45 -8.95 -17.36
N GLY A 95 -9.14 -8.73 -17.50
CA GLY A 95 -8.60 -7.51 -18.09
C GLY A 95 -8.73 -6.26 -17.20
N PRO A 96 -8.18 -5.12 -17.65
CA PRO A 96 -8.16 -3.87 -16.90
C PRO A 96 -9.53 -3.18 -16.80
N ASP A 97 -10.42 -3.40 -17.77
CA ASP A 97 -11.77 -2.83 -17.80
C ASP A 97 -12.79 -3.68 -17.03
N THR A 98 -12.45 -4.94 -16.69
CA THR A 98 -13.34 -5.90 -16.03
C THR A 98 -14.72 -5.96 -16.72
N SER A 99 -14.75 -5.81 -18.05
CA SER A 99 -16.01 -5.90 -18.81
C SER A 99 -16.46 -7.34 -19.01
N THR A 100 -15.60 -8.30 -18.66
CA THR A 100 -15.85 -9.74 -18.75
C THR A 100 -15.49 -10.39 -17.41
N CYS A 101 -16.38 -11.23 -16.91
CA CYS A 101 -16.12 -12.11 -15.78
C CYS A 101 -15.85 -13.53 -16.28
N ALA A 102 -14.96 -14.25 -15.63
CA ALA A 102 -14.61 -15.62 -15.94
C ALA A 102 -14.58 -16.49 -14.70
N LEU A 103 -14.96 -17.75 -14.87
CA LEU A 103 -14.91 -18.73 -13.80
C LEU A 103 -13.72 -19.67 -14.00
N PHE A 104 -13.02 -19.94 -12.91
CA PHE A 104 -11.85 -20.81 -12.85
C PHE A 104 -12.06 -21.80 -11.71
N LEU A 105 -11.97 -23.10 -11.97
CA LEU A 105 -12.33 -24.13 -10.99
C LEU A 105 -11.31 -24.25 -9.86
N GLU A 106 -10.01 -24.15 -10.17
CA GLU A 106 -8.93 -24.23 -9.19
C GLU A 106 -8.73 -22.88 -8.50
N ALA A 107 -8.67 -21.78 -9.25
CA ALA A 107 -8.45 -20.46 -8.67
C ALA A 107 -9.58 -20.04 -7.71
N ALA A 108 -10.84 -20.47 -7.98
CA ALA A 108 -11.98 -20.26 -7.09
C ALA A 108 -11.85 -20.96 -5.71
N ARG A 109 -10.88 -21.85 -5.53
CA ARG A 109 -10.59 -22.50 -4.24
C ARG A 109 -9.65 -21.70 -3.35
N MET A 110 -9.06 -20.61 -3.83
CA MET A 110 -8.21 -19.77 -2.98
C MET A 110 -9.08 -18.94 -2.05
N ASN A 111 -8.89 -19.12 -0.75
CA ASN A 111 -9.61 -18.37 0.27
C ASN A 111 -9.07 -16.94 0.43
N HIS A 112 -9.86 -16.12 1.12
CA HIS A 112 -9.48 -14.75 1.43
C HIS A 112 -8.43 -14.65 2.54
N SER A 113 -7.48 -13.74 2.36
CA SER A 113 -6.74 -13.08 3.44
C SER A 113 -6.63 -11.58 3.15
N CYS A 114 -6.72 -10.74 4.19
CA CYS A 114 -6.44 -9.30 4.06
C CYS A 114 -4.93 -9.01 3.86
N ALA A 115 -4.08 -10.01 4.09
CA ALA A 115 -2.65 -10.03 3.82
C ALA A 115 -2.34 -11.31 3.01
N PRO A 116 -2.71 -11.35 1.72
CA PRO A 116 -2.57 -12.54 0.88
C PRO A 116 -1.11 -12.88 0.62
N ASN A 117 -0.83 -14.11 0.19
CA ASN A 117 0.50 -14.60 -0.17
C ASN A 117 0.68 -14.87 -1.68
N VAL A 118 -0.37 -14.69 -2.47
CA VAL A 118 -0.34 -14.78 -3.92
C VAL A 118 -1.06 -13.62 -4.60
N SER A 119 -0.68 -13.36 -5.84
CA SER A 119 -1.37 -12.46 -6.76
C SER A 119 -1.88 -13.26 -7.95
N TYR A 120 -3.07 -12.94 -8.45
CA TYR A 120 -3.66 -13.57 -9.63
C TYR A 120 -3.89 -12.56 -10.75
N ARG A 121 -3.70 -12.95 -12.01
CA ARG A 121 -3.90 -12.10 -13.19
C ARG A 121 -4.32 -12.86 -14.42
N TRP A 122 -5.09 -12.18 -15.27
CA TRP A 122 -5.26 -12.61 -16.64
C TRP A 122 -4.01 -12.29 -17.46
N ASN A 123 -3.31 -13.32 -17.93
CA ASN A 123 -2.24 -13.16 -18.91
C ASN A 123 -2.84 -13.39 -20.31
N SER A 124 -3.06 -12.30 -21.06
CA SER A 124 -3.62 -12.34 -22.41
C SER A 124 -2.68 -12.95 -23.44
N ASN A 125 -1.36 -12.95 -23.21
CA ASN A 125 -0.40 -13.54 -24.14
C ASN A 125 -0.55 -15.07 -24.23
N ILE A 126 -0.98 -15.70 -23.13
CA ILE A 126 -1.18 -17.16 -23.06
C ILE A 126 -2.65 -17.57 -22.85
N GLY A 127 -3.56 -16.60 -22.73
CA GLY A 127 -5.00 -16.85 -22.54
C GLY A 127 -5.34 -17.60 -21.25
N LYS A 128 -4.65 -17.30 -20.13
CA LYS A 128 -4.83 -18.00 -18.85
C LYS A 128 -4.83 -17.05 -17.66
N MET A 129 -5.55 -17.43 -16.61
CA MET A 129 -5.36 -16.90 -15.26
C MET A 129 -4.05 -17.46 -14.70
N THR A 130 -3.10 -16.61 -14.37
CA THR A 130 -1.86 -16.99 -13.70
C THR A 130 -1.92 -16.59 -12.23
N VAL A 131 -1.35 -17.41 -11.35
CA VAL A 131 -1.21 -17.12 -9.93
C VAL A 131 0.26 -17.26 -9.54
N HIS A 132 0.81 -16.22 -8.92
CA HIS A 132 2.21 -16.18 -8.50
C HIS A 132 2.33 -15.89 -7.01
N ALA A 133 3.30 -16.54 -6.36
CA ALA A 133 3.67 -16.26 -4.98
C ALA A 133 4.28 -14.85 -4.86
N THR A 134 3.69 -13.98 -4.04
CA THR A 134 4.20 -12.61 -3.82
C THR A 134 5.20 -12.53 -2.66
N LYS A 135 5.23 -13.59 -1.84
CA LYS A 135 6.15 -13.83 -0.73
C LYS A 135 6.46 -15.33 -0.66
N ASP A 136 7.46 -15.71 0.12
CA ASP A 136 7.72 -17.14 0.37
C ASP A 136 6.55 -17.77 1.12
N ILE A 137 6.09 -18.93 0.65
CA ILE A 137 4.97 -19.68 1.22
C ILE A 137 5.54 -20.94 1.85
N GLN A 138 5.30 -21.14 3.15
CA GLN A 138 5.80 -22.31 3.87
C GLN A 138 4.97 -23.55 3.53
N ASP A 139 5.59 -24.73 3.62
CA ASP A 139 4.89 -26.00 3.56
C ASP A 139 3.72 -26.03 4.57
N ASN A 140 2.61 -26.66 4.17
CA ASN A 140 1.35 -26.74 4.92
C ASN A 140 0.65 -25.40 5.23
N SER A 141 1.08 -24.29 4.64
CA SER A 141 0.35 -23.01 4.75
C SER A 141 -0.73 -22.86 3.68
N GLU A 142 -1.79 -22.12 4.01
CA GLU A 142 -2.90 -21.84 3.09
C GLU A 142 -2.49 -20.80 2.03
N ILE A 143 -2.83 -21.07 0.77
CA ILE A 143 -2.66 -20.14 -0.35
C ILE A 143 -3.89 -19.24 -0.42
N THR A 144 -3.69 -17.93 -0.30
CA THR A 144 -4.77 -16.97 -0.13
C THR A 144 -4.64 -15.76 -1.05
N ILE A 145 -5.78 -15.25 -1.50
CA ILE A 145 -5.92 -14.03 -2.31
C ILE A 145 -6.68 -12.95 -1.54
N ASN A 146 -6.65 -11.71 -2.03
CA ASN A 146 -7.50 -10.64 -1.51
C ASN A 146 -8.73 -10.47 -2.40
N TYR A 147 -9.94 -10.63 -1.84
CA TYR A 147 -11.20 -10.55 -2.56
C TYR A 147 -11.69 -9.10 -2.76
N LEU A 148 -11.15 -8.15 -1.99
CA LEU A 148 -11.69 -6.80 -1.88
C LEU A 148 -11.10 -5.83 -2.89
N GLY A 149 -9.92 -6.11 -3.45
CA GLY A 149 -9.24 -5.27 -4.44
C GLY A 149 -8.80 -3.87 -3.97
N GLU A 150 -9.24 -3.43 -2.78
CA GLU A 150 -8.99 -2.11 -2.19
C GLU A 150 -8.24 -2.18 -0.86
N ILE A 151 -7.46 -1.13 -0.58
CA ILE A 151 -6.74 -0.94 0.68
C ILE A 151 -7.63 -0.17 1.66
N ASP A 152 -8.50 -0.90 2.35
CA ASP A 152 -9.41 -0.37 3.35
C ASP A 152 -8.99 -0.70 4.79
N GLY A 153 -9.55 0.05 5.76
CA GLY A 153 -9.43 -0.22 7.20
C GLY A 153 -10.30 -1.40 7.66
N TYR A 154 -10.04 -1.90 8.87
CA TYR A 154 -10.60 -3.13 9.41
C TYR A 154 -12.13 -3.22 9.31
N ALA A 155 -12.85 -2.22 9.81
CA ALA A 155 -14.31 -2.25 9.86
C ALA A 155 -14.94 -2.33 8.45
N VAL A 156 -14.37 -1.59 7.49
CA VAL A 156 -14.83 -1.59 6.11
C VAL A 156 -14.55 -2.94 5.44
N ARG A 157 -13.36 -3.52 5.67
CA ARG A 157 -13.03 -4.85 5.14
C ARG A 157 -13.98 -5.93 5.68
N GLN A 158 -14.25 -5.94 6.99
CA GLN A 158 -15.18 -6.89 7.61
C GLN A 158 -16.59 -6.73 7.03
N GLN A 159 -17.09 -5.50 6.91
CA GLN A 159 -18.42 -5.25 6.35
C GLN A 159 -18.52 -5.73 4.90
N LYS A 160 -17.54 -5.40 4.05
CA LYS A 160 -17.51 -5.85 2.65
C LYS A 160 -17.50 -7.38 2.55
N LEU A 161 -16.68 -8.06 3.35
CA LEU A 161 -16.62 -9.53 3.36
C LEU A 161 -17.93 -10.15 3.87
N LYS A 162 -18.53 -9.58 4.91
CA LYS A 162 -19.79 -10.06 5.45
C LYS A 162 -20.93 -9.93 4.44
N THR A 163 -21.01 -8.78 3.76
CA THR A 163 -22.07 -8.51 2.78
C THR A 163 -21.90 -9.30 1.49
N ALA A 164 -20.67 -9.40 0.97
CA ALA A 164 -20.42 -10.06 -0.32
C ALA A 164 -20.21 -11.58 -0.20
N PHE A 165 -19.62 -12.06 0.88
CA PHE A 165 -19.20 -13.47 1.03
C PHE A 165 -19.74 -14.16 2.28
N GLY A 166 -20.43 -13.45 3.17
CA GLY A 166 -21.12 -14.04 4.32
C GLY A 166 -20.25 -14.40 5.54
N PHE A 167 -18.95 -14.09 5.55
CA PHE A 167 -18.04 -14.46 6.63
C PHE A 167 -17.33 -13.27 7.29
N ASP A 168 -16.88 -13.48 8.53
CA ASP A 168 -16.03 -12.55 9.27
C ASP A 168 -14.57 -13.01 9.17
N CYS A 169 -13.67 -12.13 8.75
CA CYS A 169 -12.28 -12.49 8.47
C CYS A 169 -11.45 -12.54 9.75
N ALA A 170 -10.77 -13.67 9.97
CA ALA A 170 -9.88 -13.90 11.12
C ALA A 170 -8.40 -14.07 10.74
N CYS A 171 -7.97 -13.55 9.57
CA CYS A 171 -6.56 -13.57 9.17
C CYS A 171 -5.68 -12.77 10.15
N ASP A 172 -4.36 -12.96 10.10
CA ASP A 172 -3.40 -12.33 11.01
C ASP A 172 -3.60 -10.82 11.16
N LEU A 173 -3.85 -10.12 10.05
CA LEU A 173 -4.11 -8.68 10.07
C LEU A 173 -5.40 -8.32 10.84
N CYS A 174 -6.46 -9.10 10.66
CA CYS A 174 -7.74 -8.88 11.34
C CYS A 174 -7.71 -9.31 12.81
N SER A 175 -6.81 -10.24 13.15
CA SER A 175 -6.59 -10.79 14.49
C SER A 175 -5.60 -9.99 15.33
N LEU A 176 -4.98 -8.94 14.75
CA LEU A 176 -4.12 -8.01 15.49
C LEU A 176 -4.84 -7.38 16.71
N PRO A 177 -4.10 -7.03 17.79
CA PRO A 177 -4.64 -6.25 18.89
C PRO A 177 -5.29 -4.94 18.42
N VAL A 178 -6.30 -4.46 19.16
CA VAL A 178 -7.08 -3.26 18.78
C VAL A 178 -6.20 -2.04 18.51
N SER A 179 -5.16 -1.81 19.31
CA SER A 179 -4.22 -0.70 19.12
C SER A 179 -3.44 -0.82 17.80
N ALA A 180 -2.91 -2.01 17.50
CA ALA A 180 -2.20 -2.30 16.27
C ALA A 180 -3.13 -2.19 15.04
N ARG A 181 -4.38 -2.65 15.13
CA ARG A 181 -5.38 -2.47 14.06
C ARG A 181 -5.68 -1.00 13.78
N LYS A 182 -5.88 -0.18 14.83
CA LYS A 182 -6.10 1.27 14.66
C LYS A 182 -4.93 1.96 13.96
N LEU A 183 -3.71 1.52 14.23
CA LEU A 183 -2.51 2.04 13.56
C LEU A 183 -2.44 1.60 12.10
N SER A 184 -2.69 0.32 11.82
CA SER A 184 -2.79 -0.19 10.43
C SER A 184 -3.86 0.56 9.64
N ASP A 185 -5.03 0.80 10.24
CA ASP A 185 -6.11 1.55 9.61
C ASP A 185 -5.70 2.98 9.23
N LYS A 186 -4.91 3.65 10.09
CA LYS A 186 -4.35 4.98 9.78
C LYS A 186 -3.41 4.93 8.59
N ARG A 187 -2.48 3.97 8.56
CA ARG A 187 -1.53 3.80 7.45
C ARG A 187 -2.23 3.44 6.15
N ARG A 188 -3.20 2.53 6.19
CA ARG A 188 -4.04 2.14 5.05
C ARG A 188 -4.88 3.30 4.52
N SER A 189 -5.43 4.14 5.40
CA SER A 189 -6.11 5.38 4.99
C SER A 189 -5.17 6.33 4.25
N GLU A 190 -3.93 6.48 4.73
CA GLU A 190 -2.93 7.31 4.06
C GLU A 190 -2.49 6.72 2.72
N ILE A 191 -2.29 5.40 2.64
CA ILE A 191 -2.04 4.68 1.39
C ILE A 191 -3.15 4.97 0.37
N LYS A 192 -4.42 4.83 0.76
CA LYS A 192 -5.57 5.09 -0.13
C LYS A 192 -5.62 6.53 -0.64
N LYS A 193 -5.17 7.51 0.17
CA LYS A 193 -5.07 8.92 -0.26
C LYS A 193 -3.94 9.12 -1.27
N LEU A 194 -2.78 8.52 -1.02
CA LEU A 194 -1.60 8.63 -1.89
C LEU A 194 -1.81 7.87 -3.21
N GLU A 195 -2.43 6.70 -3.19
CA GLU A 195 -2.76 5.92 -4.40
C GLU A 195 -3.60 6.74 -5.38
N LYS A 196 -4.61 7.48 -4.89
CA LYS A 196 -5.42 8.37 -5.74
C LYS A 196 -4.62 9.49 -6.40
N SER A 197 -3.45 9.84 -5.84
CA SER A 197 -2.55 10.82 -6.45
C SER A 197 -1.57 10.22 -7.45
N LEU A 198 -1.57 8.88 -7.62
CA LEU A 198 -0.71 8.16 -8.57
C LEU A 198 -1.36 7.93 -9.94
N ASP A 199 -2.63 8.28 -10.14
CA ASP A 199 -3.28 8.19 -11.46
C ASP A 199 -2.77 9.33 -12.36
N VAL A 200 -1.50 9.18 -12.77
CA VAL A 200 -0.68 10.06 -13.60
C VAL A 200 -1.26 10.23 -15.01
N GLU A 201 -2.08 9.29 -15.48
CA GLU A 201 -2.68 9.34 -16.81
C GLU A 201 -3.72 10.47 -16.98
N VAL A 202 -4.17 11.11 -15.89
CA VAL A 202 -5.26 12.10 -15.95
C VAL A 202 -4.85 13.49 -15.41
N ASP A 203 -3.72 13.60 -14.71
CA ASP A 203 -3.37 14.86 -14.04
C ASP A 203 -2.27 15.65 -14.76
N MET A 204 -2.69 16.74 -15.41
CA MET A 204 -1.83 17.82 -15.92
C MET A 204 -0.84 18.36 -14.87
N SER A 205 -1.06 18.09 -13.57
CA SER A 205 -0.18 18.50 -12.47
C SER A 205 1.19 17.82 -12.48
N VAL A 206 1.37 16.68 -13.15
CA VAL A 206 2.67 15.99 -13.27
C VAL A 206 3.70 16.93 -13.91
N GLY A 207 3.29 17.73 -14.90
CA GLY A 207 4.13 18.76 -15.50
C GLY A 207 4.49 19.94 -14.58
N THR A 208 3.81 20.11 -13.44
CA THR A 208 3.99 21.28 -12.56
C THR A 208 4.82 21.02 -11.30
N SER A 209 4.94 19.77 -10.82
CA SER A 209 5.71 19.48 -9.60
C SER A 209 6.19 18.02 -9.53
N PRO A 210 7.16 17.62 -10.35
CA PRO A 210 7.63 16.23 -10.39
C PRO A 210 8.29 15.77 -9.09
N LEU A 211 8.92 16.68 -8.32
CA LEU A 211 9.48 16.35 -7.01
C LEU A 211 8.41 15.89 -6.01
N LYS A 212 7.19 16.46 -6.10
CA LYS A 212 6.06 16.04 -5.27
C LYS A 212 5.64 14.61 -5.56
N VAL A 213 5.70 14.17 -6.83
CA VAL A 213 5.44 12.77 -7.21
C VAL A 213 6.45 11.86 -6.53
N PHE A 214 7.75 12.17 -6.62
CA PHE A 214 8.79 11.37 -5.98
C PHE A 214 8.60 11.28 -4.46
N ILE A 215 8.30 12.40 -3.78
CA ILE A 215 8.03 12.42 -2.34
C ILE A 215 6.83 11.54 -1.98
N ASN A 216 5.72 11.67 -2.71
CA ASN A 216 4.50 10.89 -2.46
C ASN A 216 4.72 9.41 -2.71
N VAL A 217 5.37 9.05 -3.82
CA VAL A 217 5.73 7.66 -4.14
C VAL A 217 6.66 7.09 -3.06
N ARG A 218 7.69 7.84 -2.64
CA ARG A 218 8.62 7.41 -1.60
C ARG A 218 7.92 7.13 -0.27
N LYS A 219 7.01 8.03 0.14
CA LYS A 219 6.16 7.84 1.31
C LYS A 219 5.25 6.62 1.16
N LEU A 220 4.68 6.42 -0.03
CA LEU A 220 3.80 5.29 -0.29
C LEU A 220 4.57 3.96 -0.20
N LEU A 221 5.74 3.83 -0.81
CA LEU A 221 6.61 2.66 -0.71
C LEU A 221 6.95 2.31 0.74
N TYR A 222 7.25 3.32 1.57
CA TYR A 222 7.47 3.12 3.01
C TYR A 222 6.23 2.57 3.72
N LEU A 223 5.04 3.10 3.42
CA LEU A 223 3.78 2.63 4.01
C LEU A 223 3.42 1.21 3.55
N LEU A 224 3.60 0.89 2.26
CA LEU A 224 3.39 -0.46 1.73
C LEU A 224 4.28 -1.48 2.43
N LYS A 225 5.58 -1.15 2.59
CA LYS A 225 6.52 -1.98 3.34
C LYS A 225 6.10 -2.14 4.80
N SER A 226 5.65 -1.06 5.45
CA SER A 226 5.21 -1.07 6.85
C SER A 226 3.95 -1.91 7.10
N GLU A 227 3.13 -2.10 6.08
CA GLU A 227 1.89 -2.90 6.12
C GLU A 227 2.05 -4.29 5.51
N ASP A 228 3.27 -4.68 5.08
CA ASP A 228 3.57 -5.90 4.32
C ASP A 228 2.64 -6.09 3.10
N ILE A 229 2.34 -5.00 2.40
CA ILE A 229 1.48 -5.02 1.21
C ILE A 229 2.34 -5.33 -0.02
N THR A 230 2.15 -6.51 -0.58
CA THR A 230 2.79 -7.00 -1.81
C THR A 230 1.76 -7.17 -2.92
N ASP A 231 1.09 -6.09 -3.31
CA ASP A 231 0.07 -6.09 -4.37
C ASP A 231 0.44 -5.17 -5.55
N ARG A 232 -0.47 -5.01 -6.52
CA ARG A 232 -0.25 -4.20 -7.74
C ARG A 232 0.15 -2.75 -7.47
N LEU A 233 -0.13 -2.20 -6.29
CA LEU A 233 0.24 -0.82 -5.98
C LEU A 233 1.77 -0.67 -5.87
N LEU A 234 2.48 -1.73 -5.47
CA LEU A 234 3.93 -1.71 -5.32
C LEU A 234 4.66 -1.45 -6.65
N PRO A 235 4.47 -2.24 -7.73
CA PRO A 235 5.09 -1.91 -9.02
C PRO A 235 4.51 -0.62 -9.63
N ARG A 236 3.22 -0.31 -9.41
CA ARG A 236 2.63 0.97 -9.87
C ARG A 236 3.32 2.20 -9.30
N CYS A 237 3.85 2.13 -8.08
CA CYS A 237 4.68 3.21 -7.51
C CYS A 237 5.88 3.54 -8.41
N HIS A 238 6.56 2.50 -8.91
CA HIS A 238 7.69 2.65 -9.80
C HIS A 238 7.26 3.09 -11.20
N ASP A 239 6.13 2.59 -11.72
CA ASP A 239 5.54 3.09 -12.97
C ASP A 239 5.26 4.61 -12.91
N SER A 240 4.65 5.09 -11.83
CA SER A 240 4.37 6.53 -11.65
C SER A 240 5.66 7.36 -11.56
N ALA A 241 6.68 6.87 -10.84
CA ALA A 241 7.98 7.55 -10.76
C ALA A 241 8.72 7.55 -12.11
N PHE A 242 8.65 6.45 -12.85
CA PHE A 242 9.16 6.34 -14.23
C PHE A 242 8.51 7.40 -15.13
N HIS A 243 7.18 7.48 -15.17
CA HIS A 243 6.48 8.47 -16.01
C HIS A 243 6.82 9.91 -15.62
N ALA A 244 6.93 10.22 -14.32
CA ALA A 244 7.35 11.55 -13.87
C ALA A 244 8.80 11.88 -14.28
N ALA A 245 9.72 10.91 -14.20
CA ALA A 245 11.09 11.10 -14.66
C ALA A 245 11.16 11.36 -16.18
N VAL A 246 10.44 10.56 -16.97
CA VAL A 246 10.34 10.71 -18.43
C VAL A 246 9.75 12.06 -18.83
N ALA A 247 8.66 12.49 -18.18
CA ALA A 247 8.02 13.77 -18.45
C ALA A 247 8.96 14.98 -18.29
N HIS A 248 10.02 14.83 -17.50
CA HIS A 248 11.04 15.86 -17.24
C HIS A 248 12.43 15.55 -17.82
N GLN A 249 12.51 14.56 -18.70
CA GLN A 249 13.73 14.09 -19.38
C GLN A 249 14.83 13.57 -18.44
N ASP A 250 14.48 13.10 -17.24
CA ASP A 250 15.43 12.45 -16.31
C ASP A 250 15.60 10.96 -16.67
N LEU A 251 16.24 10.68 -17.81
CA LEU A 251 16.31 9.34 -18.38
C LEU A 251 17.14 8.37 -17.53
N ALA A 252 18.14 8.87 -16.78
CA ALA A 252 18.91 8.07 -15.85
C ALA A 252 18.01 7.44 -14.77
N ARG A 253 17.18 8.26 -14.11
CA ARG A 253 16.26 7.75 -13.07
C ARG A 253 15.09 6.97 -13.67
N ALA A 254 14.61 7.39 -14.84
CA ALA A 254 13.56 6.66 -15.56
C ALA A 254 13.96 5.20 -15.78
N LYS A 255 15.18 4.94 -16.29
CA LYS A 255 15.69 3.58 -16.44
C LYS A 255 15.61 2.77 -15.15
N VAL A 256 16.13 3.32 -14.04
CA VAL A 256 16.16 2.62 -12.74
C VAL A 256 14.74 2.33 -12.22
N PHE A 257 13.79 3.25 -12.40
CA PHE A 257 12.39 3.01 -12.03
C PHE A 257 11.73 1.94 -12.90
N ALA A 258 12.00 1.95 -14.21
CA ALA A 258 11.50 0.93 -15.13
C ALA A 258 12.08 -0.46 -14.81
N GLU A 259 13.38 -0.57 -14.50
CA GLU A 259 14.02 -1.82 -14.05
C GLU A 259 13.36 -2.38 -12.79
N ARG A 260 13.13 -1.54 -11.78
CA ARG A 260 12.44 -1.94 -10.53
C ARG A 260 11.00 -2.35 -10.79
N SER A 261 10.29 -1.62 -11.65
CA SER A 261 8.92 -1.98 -12.01
C SER A 261 8.88 -3.35 -12.70
N LEU A 262 9.76 -3.57 -13.69
CA LEU A 262 9.87 -4.83 -14.42
C LEU A 262 10.17 -6.01 -13.48
N GLU A 263 11.13 -5.85 -12.57
CA GLU A 263 11.48 -6.89 -11.58
C GLU A 263 10.24 -7.32 -10.79
N ILE A 264 9.48 -6.34 -10.27
CA ILE A 264 8.33 -6.61 -9.41
C ILE A 264 7.15 -7.17 -10.22
N TRP A 265 6.86 -6.63 -11.41
CA TRP A 265 5.83 -7.16 -12.30
C TRP A 265 6.15 -8.60 -12.74
N SER A 266 7.42 -8.90 -13.01
CA SER A 266 7.86 -10.26 -13.38
C SER A 266 7.61 -11.27 -12.26
N VAL A 267 7.78 -10.86 -10.99
CA VAL A 267 7.43 -11.70 -9.83
C VAL A 267 5.92 -11.90 -9.73
N PHE A 268 5.11 -10.86 -9.96
CA PHE A 268 3.66 -10.90 -9.66
C PHE A 268 2.81 -11.47 -10.80
N GLU A 269 3.28 -11.35 -12.04
CA GLU A 269 2.52 -11.71 -13.24
C GLU A 269 3.28 -12.64 -14.19
N GLY A 270 4.58 -12.82 -13.97
CA GLY A 270 5.50 -13.54 -14.84
C GLY A 270 6.13 -12.64 -15.91
N PHE A 271 7.32 -13.02 -16.37
CA PHE A 271 8.05 -12.28 -17.42
C PHE A 271 7.35 -12.30 -18.78
N ASP A 272 6.50 -13.30 -19.01
CA ASP A 272 5.65 -13.44 -20.20
C ASP A 272 4.32 -12.65 -20.10
N SER A 273 4.13 -11.82 -19.05
CA SER A 273 2.95 -10.96 -18.95
C SER A 273 3.03 -9.78 -19.92
N PRO A 274 1.89 -9.26 -20.41
CA PRO A 274 1.89 -8.08 -21.29
C PRO A 274 2.63 -6.89 -20.68
N LYS A 275 2.46 -6.66 -19.37
CA LYS A 275 3.09 -5.54 -18.65
C LYS A 275 4.60 -5.72 -18.52
N ALA A 276 5.08 -6.93 -18.20
CA ALA A 276 6.50 -7.23 -18.12
C ALA A 276 7.18 -7.09 -19.49
N GLN A 277 6.58 -7.64 -20.55
CA GLN A 277 7.11 -7.51 -21.91
C GLN A 277 7.11 -6.07 -22.41
N GLN A 278 6.07 -5.29 -22.09
CA GLN A 278 6.02 -3.87 -22.41
C GLN A 278 7.19 -3.10 -21.75
N LEU A 279 7.41 -3.32 -20.44
CA LEU A 279 8.51 -2.67 -19.72
C LEU A 279 9.88 -3.13 -20.22
N GLN A 280 10.05 -4.42 -20.54
CA GLN A 280 11.28 -4.92 -21.15
C GLN A 280 11.55 -4.24 -22.49
N SER A 281 10.55 -4.17 -23.38
CA SER A 281 10.67 -3.48 -24.67
C SER A 281 11.05 -2.00 -24.52
N LEU A 282 10.51 -1.32 -23.50
CA LEU A 282 10.84 0.07 -23.18
C LEU A 282 12.27 0.23 -22.66
N LEU A 283 12.78 -0.72 -21.87
CA LEU A 283 14.17 -0.74 -21.40
C LEU A 283 15.16 -1.05 -22.51
N ASP A 284 14.79 -1.93 -23.44
CA ASP A 284 15.61 -2.29 -24.61
C ASP A 284 15.67 -1.14 -25.63
N ASN A 285 14.66 -0.26 -25.65
CA ASN A 285 14.56 0.87 -26.59
C ASN A 285 14.23 2.19 -25.88
N PRO A 286 15.19 2.79 -25.14
CA PRO A 286 14.97 4.03 -24.37
C PRO A 286 14.51 5.24 -25.21
N ASP A 287 14.75 5.24 -26.53
CA ASP A 287 14.24 6.29 -27.42
C ASP A 287 12.70 6.34 -27.46
N GLN A 288 12.04 5.23 -27.07
CA GLN A 288 10.59 5.20 -26.85
C GLN A 288 10.16 6.02 -25.63
N TYR A 289 11.07 6.57 -24.81
CA TYR A 289 10.70 7.46 -23.71
C TYR A 289 10.19 8.83 -24.20
N TYR A 290 10.53 9.25 -25.43
CA TYR A 290 10.32 10.63 -25.86
C TYR A 290 8.87 11.07 -26.15
N PHE A 291 7.91 10.15 -26.25
CA PHE A 291 6.53 10.51 -26.64
C PHE A 291 5.76 11.32 -25.56
N ALA A 292 6.31 11.45 -24.34
CA ALA A 292 5.65 12.06 -23.19
C ALA A 292 6.44 13.22 -22.54
N ALA A 293 7.51 13.71 -23.17
CA ALA A 293 8.33 14.77 -22.60
C ALA A 293 7.57 16.12 -22.52
N MET A 294 7.42 16.66 -21.31
CA MET A 294 6.74 17.93 -21.03
C MET A 294 7.72 19.06 -20.72
N SER A 295 8.85 18.74 -20.08
CA SER A 295 9.88 19.71 -19.74
C SER A 295 11.28 19.10 -19.79
N GLY A 296 12.32 19.94 -19.89
CA GLY A 296 13.72 19.51 -19.85
C GLY A 296 14.42 19.82 -18.52
N GLN A 297 13.66 20.12 -17.46
CA GLN A 297 14.19 20.63 -16.19
C GLN A 297 15.18 19.65 -15.53
N TRP A 298 15.00 18.34 -15.73
CA TRP A 298 15.81 17.30 -15.11
C TRP A 298 16.60 16.49 -16.13
N ARG A 299 16.91 17.09 -17.29
CA ARG A 299 17.55 16.41 -18.40
C ARG A 299 18.81 15.64 -17.96
N THR A 300 18.76 14.32 -18.13
CA THR A 300 19.88 13.38 -17.97
C THR A 300 19.80 12.34 -19.09
N ALA A 301 20.93 11.74 -19.43
CA ALA A 301 21.00 10.59 -20.34
C ALA A 301 20.92 9.27 -19.56
N VAL A 302 20.60 8.17 -20.23
CA VAL A 302 20.50 6.84 -19.61
C VAL A 302 21.85 6.39 -19.02
N GLU A 303 22.94 6.86 -19.59
CA GLU A 303 24.31 6.58 -19.21
C GLU A 303 24.74 7.32 -17.94
N ASP A 304 23.99 8.34 -17.52
CA ASP A 304 24.27 9.15 -16.34
C ASP A 304 23.84 8.46 -15.02
N VAL A 305 23.37 7.21 -15.07
CA VAL A 305 23.13 6.41 -13.85
C VAL A 305 24.46 6.27 -13.08
N PRO A 306 24.53 6.76 -11.83
CA PRO A 306 25.77 6.81 -11.09
C PRO A 306 26.27 5.41 -10.75
N LYS A 307 27.57 5.20 -10.92
CA LYS A 307 28.26 3.93 -10.64
C LYS A 307 29.06 4.04 -9.34
N GLY A 308 29.07 2.98 -8.55
CA GLY A 308 29.89 2.88 -7.32
C GLY A 308 29.34 3.65 -6.11
N LEU A 309 28.12 4.19 -6.17
CA LEU A 309 27.45 4.72 -4.98
C LEU A 309 27.04 3.59 -4.02
N GLY A 310 27.16 3.84 -2.72
CA GLY A 310 26.54 2.99 -1.71
C GLY A 310 25.02 3.04 -1.79
N GLN A 311 24.33 2.04 -1.23
CA GLN A 311 22.88 1.92 -1.32
C GLN A 311 22.12 3.17 -0.83
N VAL A 312 22.59 3.79 0.26
CA VAL A 312 21.96 4.98 0.85
C VAL A 312 22.07 6.17 -0.09
N ASP A 313 23.28 6.45 -0.60
CA ASP A 313 23.53 7.56 -1.51
C ASP A 313 22.83 7.36 -2.86
N PHE A 314 22.77 6.11 -3.34
CA PHE A 314 22.03 5.76 -4.55
C PHE A 314 20.53 6.00 -4.40
N GLU A 315 19.93 5.62 -3.26
CA GLU A 315 18.52 5.92 -2.97
C GLU A 315 18.28 7.43 -2.85
N SER A 316 19.15 8.16 -2.17
CA SER A 316 19.07 9.63 -2.06
C SER A 316 19.05 10.27 -3.44
N TRP A 317 20.01 9.89 -4.31
CA TRP A 317 20.05 10.33 -5.70
C TRP A 317 18.76 9.95 -6.43
N LEU A 318 18.34 8.68 -6.38
CA LEU A 318 17.18 8.19 -7.13
C LEU A 318 15.91 8.98 -6.80
N TRP A 319 15.72 9.40 -5.55
CA TRP A 319 14.56 10.16 -5.10
C TRP A 319 14.76 11.68 -5.08
N ARG A 320 15.90 12.18 -5.59
CA ARG A 320 16.27 13.60 -5.64
C ARG A 320 16.18 14.27 -4.25
N GLU A 321 16.58 13.55 -3.21
CA GLU A 321 16.53 14.05 -1.83
C GLU A 321 17.43 15.29 -1.65
N GLU A 322 18.48 15.43 -2.47
CA GLU A 322 19.32 16.62 -2.57
C GLU A 322 18.55 17.88 -2.99
N ASP A 323 17.49 17.75 -3.80
CA ASP A 323 16.69 18.90 -4.23
C ASP A 323 15.75 19.39 -3.13
N CYS A 324 15.39 18.53 -2.17
CA CYS A 324 14.70 18.94 -0.95
C CYS A 324 15.62 19.83 -0.07
N ALA A 325 16.92 19.54 -0.07
CA ALA A 325 17.94 20.27 0.69
C ALA A 325 18.36 21.61 0.06
N LYS A 326 17.94 21.89 -1.19
CA LYS A 326 18.16 23.19 -1.87
C LYS A 326 17.19 24.28 -1.42
N SER A 327 16.16 23.95 -0.65
CA SER A 327 15.48 24.97 0.14
C SER A 327 16.46 25.44 1.22
N GLU A 328 16.71 26.76 1.33
CA GLU A 328 17.54 27.26 2.42
C GLU A 328 16.97 26.71 3.72
N PRO A 329 17.73 25.89 4.48
CA PRO A 329 17.23 25.35 5.72
C PRO A 329 16.85 26.53 6.58
N THR A 330 15.56 26.63 6.88
CA THR A 330 15.07 27.65 7.79
C THR A 330 15.86 27.54 9.09
N GLY A 331 16.51 28.62 9.51
CA GLY A 331 17.33 28.59 10.72
C GLY A 331 16.49 28.10 11.91
N LEU A 332 17.09 27.31 12.80
CA LEU A 332 16.40 26.77 13.99
C LEU A 332 15.79 27.86 14.90
N ARG A 333 16.21 29.11 14.71
CA ARG A 333 15.70 30.31 15.38
C ARG A 333 14.41 30.86 14.76
N ASP A 334 14.01 30.44 13.57
CA ASP A 334 12.74 30.85 12.96
C ASP A 334 11.57 30.32 13.81
N ASN A 335 10.75 31.23 14.32
CA ASN A 335 9.61 30.90 15.16
C ASN A 335 8.36 30.54 14.36
N ALA A 336 8.34 30.77 13.05
CA ALA A 336 7.27 30.33 12.16
C ALA A 336 7.40 28.83 11.83
N ALA A 337 8.62 28.34 11.59
CA ALA A 337 8.94 26.93 11.33
C ALA A 337 9.20 26.15 12.63
N PHE A 338 9.84 26.77 13.62
CA PHE A 338 10.13 26.19 14.93
C PHE A 338 9.48 26.99 16.07
N PRO A 339 8.15 26.96 16.22
CA PRO A 339 7.46 27.76 17.23
C PRO A 339 7.88 27.42 18.67
N LEU A 340 7.88 28.45 19.52
CA LEU A 340 7.92 28.28 20.98
C LEU A 340 6.67 27.53 21.46
N PHE A 341 6.76 26.88 22.62
CA PHE A 341 5.63 26.10 23.16
C PHE A 341 4.35 26.94 23.29
N GLN A 342 4.49 28.20 23.73
CA GLN A 342 3.35 29.10 23.89
C GLN A 342 2.61 29.39 22.58
N ASN A 343 3.32 29.37 21.45
CA ASN A 343 2.81 29.71 20.12
C ASN A 343 2.28 28.49 19.35
N LEU A 344 2.36 27.29 19.91
CA LEU A 344 1.77 26.10 19.30
C LEU A 344 0.23 26.20 19.25
N PRO A 345 -0.42 25.57 18.26
CA PRO A 345 -1.88 25.41 18.27
C PRO A 345 -2.33 24.50 19.42
N TRP A 346 -3.59 24.57 19.82
CA TRP A 346 -4.18 23.61 20.77
C TRP A 346 -4.65 22.35 20.05
N ASP A 347 -4.58 21.18 20.70
CA ASP A 347 -4.94 19.89 20.09
C ASP A 347 -6.47 19.71 19.89
N ASN A 348 -7.27 20.61 20.45
CA ASN A 348 -8.72 20.65 20.35
C ASN A 348 -9.25 21.92 19.66
N GLU A 349 -8.37 22.72 19.04
CA GLU A 349 -8.76 23.97 18.37
C GLU A 349 -8.23 24.01 16.94
N LEU A 350 -9.12 24.34 16.00
CA LEU A 350 -8.72 24.61 14.63
C LEU A 350 -8.13 26.03 14.55
N ASN A 351 -6.80 26.11 14.48
CA ASN A 351 -6.10 27.38 14.33
C ASN A 351 -5.85 27.69 12.84
N LEU A 352 -6.50 28.74 12.32
CA LEU A 352 -6.42 29.13 10.90
C LEU A 352 -5.07 29.71 10.47
N ASP A 353 -4.18 30.05 11.39
CA ASP A 353 -2.79 30.41 11.08
C ASP A 353 -1.95 29.18 10.71
N TYR A 354 -2.35 28.02 11.24
CA TYR A 354 -1.69 26.73 11.01
C TYR A 354 -2.42 25.86 9.98
N TYR A 355 -3.73 26.02 9.81
CA TYR A 355 -4.57 25.18 8.97
C TYR A 355 -5.43 26.00 8.00
N ARG A 356 -5.62 25.50 6.78
CA ARG A 356 -6.54 26.07 5.77
C ARG A 356 -7.63 25.07 5.42
N SER A 357 -8.82 25.57 5.08
CA SER A 357 -9.89 24.74 4.53
C SER A 357 -9.51 24.24 3.14
N LYS A 358 -9.78 22.96 2.89
CA LYS A 358 -9.63 22.28 1.60
C LYS A 358 -10.99 22.13 0.88
N GLY A 359 -12.04 22.77 1.40
CA GLY A 359 -13.44 22.58 1.00
C GLY A 359 -14.19 21.67 1.98
N GLY A 360 -15.41 22.08 2.35
CA GLY A 360 -16.17 21.46 3.44
C GLY A 360 -15.48 21.58 4.81
N ASP A 361 -15.71 20.62 5.69
CA ASP A 361 -15.12 20.56 7.05
C ASP A 361 -13.71 19.93 7.08
N ILE A 362 -13.01 19.87 5.94
CA ILE A 362 -11.68 19.26 5.82
C ILE A 362 -10.61 20.35 5.85
N TYR A 363 -9.66 20.22 6.78
CA TYR A 363 -8.56 21.17 6.96
C TYR A 363 -7.20 20.51 6.73
N GLU A 364 -6.26 21.24 6.14
CA GLU A 364 -4.87 20.81 5.94
C GLU A 364 -3.88 21.87 6.45
N PRO A 365 -2.66 21.48 6.86
CA PRO A 365 -1.62 22.43 7.28
C PRO A 365 -1.33 23.48 6.19
N ARG A 366 -1.30 24.77 6.58
CA ARG A 366 -0.88 25.90 5.71
C ARG A 366 0.63 25.92 5.48
N LYS A 367 1.37 25.41 6.46
CA LYS A 367 2.83 25.35 6.52
C LYS A 367 3.28 24.13 7.32
N HIS A 368 4.54 23.76 7.20
CA HIS A 368 5.17 22.76 8.05
C HIS A 368 5.77 23.44 9.29
N TRP A 369 5.61 22.83 10.47
CA TRP A 369 6.26 23.30 11.71
C TRP A 369 6.73 22.14 12.58
N ALA A 370 7.75 22.40 13.40
CA ALA A 370 8.32 21.45 14.33
C ALA A 370 8.62 22.12 15.69
N PHE A 371 8.23 21.51 16.79
CA PHE A 371 8.67 21.95 18.11
C PHE A 371 10.03 21.33 18.45
N LEU A 372 10.93 22.14 19.03
CA LEU A 372 12.25 21.70 19.51
C LEU A 372 12.31 21.85 21.03
N GLY A 373 12.71 20.79 21.73
CA GLY A 373 12.89 20.83 23.18
C GLY A 373 14.03 19.93 23.66
N GLU A 374 14.93 20.50 24.47
CA GLU A 374 16.02 19.76 25.10
C GLU A 374 15.50 18.95 26.29
N ILE A 375 15.77 17.66 26.36
CA ILE A 375 15.35 16.79 27.47
C ILE A 375 16.10 17.21 28.73
N THR A 376 15.35 17.62 29.75
CA THR A 376 15.89 18.02 31.06
C THR A 376 15.60 17.00 32.15
N ASN A 377 14.53 16.21 32.02
CA ASN A 377 14.17 15.15 32.96
C ASN A 377 13.36 14.04 32.27
N VAL A 378 13.50 12.80 32.71
CA VAL A 378 12.77 11.62 32.22
C VAL A 378 12.13 10.91 33.41
N GLU A 379 10.80 10.81 33.43
CA GLU A 379 10.03 10.33 34.57
C GLU A 379 9.59 8.87 34.46
N ALA A 380 9.20 8.42 33.25
CA ALA A 380 8.73 7.05 33.00
C ALA A 380 9.05 6.62 31.56
N ILE A 381 9.23 5.31 31.34
CA ILE A 381 9.71 4.77 30.04
C ILE A 381 8.61 3.99 29.28
N SER A 382 7.66 3.34 29.96
CA SER A 382 6.54 2.61 29.31
C SER A 382 5.47 3.55 28.72
N GLN A 383 5.23 4.67 29.39
CA GLN A 383 4.64 5.87 28.79
C GLN A 383 5.69 6.96 28.95
N VAL A 384 6.37 7.32 27.86
CA VAL A 384 7.47 8.28 27.96
C VAL A 384 6.91 9.62 28.41
N ARG A 385 7.19 9.94 29.67
CA ARG A 385 6.91 11.23 30.28
C ARG A 385 8.26 11.87 30.55
N MET A 386 8.45 13.04 30.00
CA MET A 386 9.67 13.80 30.17
C MET A 386 9.34 15.28 30.28
N THR A 387 10.29 16.03 30.82
CA THR A 387 10.26 17.48 30.77
C THR A 387 11.32 17.95 29.78
N VAL A 388 10.89 18.77 28.82
CA VAL A 388 11.79 19.39 27.84
C VAL A 388 11.86 20.89 28.05
N LYS A 389 13.01 21.49 27.77
CA LYS A 389 13.24 22.94 27.78
C LYS A 389 13.17 23.46 26.35
N ASP A 390 12.23 24.34 26.05
CA ASP A 390 12.10 24.93 24.72
C ASP A 390 13.17 26.02 24.46
N LYS A 391 13.18 26.60 23.25
CA LYS A 391 14.14 27.64 22.86
C LYS A 391 14.13 28.89 23.75
N SER A 392 13.05 29.15 24.48
CA SER A 392 12.93 30.28 25.42
C SER A 392 13.41 29.93 26.84
N GLY A 393 13.81 28.68 27.08
CA GLY A 393 14.12 28.18 28.42
C GLY A 393 12.90 27.68 29.19
N LYS A 394 11.71 27.64 28.58
CA LYS A 394 10.49 27.19 29.25
C LYS A 394 10.50 25.68 29.38
N HIS A 395 10.29 25.18 30.59
CA HIS A 395 10.08 23.77 30.85
C HIS A 395 8.65 23.37 30.45
N VAL A 396 8.55 22.34 29.63
CA VAL A 396 7.34 21.85 29.00
C VAL A 396 7.22 20.36 29.30
N PRO A 397 6.13 19.93 29.95
CA PRO A 397 5.86 18.51 30.13
C PRO A 397 5.46 17.90 28.80
N LEU A 398 6.02 16.74 28.51
CA LEU A 398 5.86 16.04 27.26
C LEU A 398 5.50 14.59 27.53
N SER A 399 4.42 14.13 26.89
CA SER A 399 3.94 12.76 27.03
C SER A 399 3.63 12.15 25.67
N PHE A 400 4.23 10.99 25.40
CA PHE A 400 3.89 10.15 24.27
C PHE A 400 3.96 8.68 24.66
N TYR A 401 3.32 7.83 23.88
CA TYR A 401 3.35 6.38 24.08
C TYR A 401 4.55 5.82 23.31
N ALA A 402 5.56 5.29 24.02
CA ALA A 402 6.74 4.65 23.40
C ALA A 402 6.41 3.32 22.71
N ASP A 403 5.32 2.67 23.12
CA ASP A 403 4.93 1.35 22.60
C ASP A 403 4.00 1.43 21.38
N LEU A 404 3.96 2.55 20.66
CA LEU A 404 3.24 2.64 19.39
C LEU A 404 4.10 2.02 18.27
N PRO A 405 3.64 0.97 17.56
CA PRO A 405 4.42 0.37 16.49
C PRO A 405 4.79 1.44 15.43
N GLY A 406 6.09 1.60 15.14
CA GLY A 406 6.59 2.64 14.23
C GLY A 406 7.09 3.92 14.89
N SER A 407 7.10 4.05 16.23
CA SER A 407 8.01 4.99 16.87
C SER A 407 9.41 4.39 16.89
N ASN A 408 10.34 4.95 16.11
CA ASN A 408 11.76 4.57 16.18
C ASN A 408 12.46 5.02 17.48
N ILE A 409 11.70 5.40 18.51
CA ILE A 409 12.21 5.89 19.79
C ILE A 409 12.40 4.70 20.72
N THR A 410 13.64 4.25 20.86
CA THR A 410 14.00 3.27 21.89
C THR A 410 14.25 3.99 23.22
N PRO A 411 14.09 3.33 24.38
CA PRO A 411 14.50 3.88 25.67
C PRO A 411 15.92 4.44 25.67
N SER A 412 16.82 3.84 24.89
CA SER A 412 18.22 4.25 24.77
C SER A 412 18.41 5.65 24.14
N MET A 413 17.43 6.13 23.37
CA MET A 413 17.46 7.45 22.71
C MET A 413 16.98 8.58 23.62
N VAL A 414 16.17 8.27 24.64
CA VAL A 414 15.59 9.23 25.58
C VAL A 414 16.60 9.53 26.69
N ARG A 415 17.47 10.52 26.48
CA ARG A 415 18.51 10.91 27.45
C ARG A 415 18.45 12.41 27.73
N VAL A 416 18.72 12.78 28.98
CA VAL A 416 18.92 14.18 29.36
C VAL A 416 20.03 14.79 28.49
N GLY A 417 19.82 16.02 28.01
CA GLY A 417 20.71 16.73 27.09
C GLY A 417 20.47 16.44 25.60
N HIS A 418 19.65 15.44 25.24
CA HIS A 418 19.23 15.25 23.85
C HIS A 418 18.12 16.23 23.46
N THR A 419 17.97 16.49 22.16
CA THR A 419 16.88 17.33 21.64
C THR A 419 15.77 16.48 21.05
N VAL A 420 14.55 16.71 21.52
CA VAL A 420 13.31 16.18 20.93
C VAL A 420 12.84 17.14 19.84
N VAL A 421 12.57 16.58 18.66
CA VAL A 421 11.95 17.29 17.53
C VAL A 421 10.56 16.73 17.32
N ILE A 422 9.51 17.55 17.38
CA ILE A 422 8.12 17.12 17.23
C ILE A 422 7.47 17.81 16.03
N LEU A 423 7.23 17.08 14.94
CA LEU A 423 6.52 17.62 13.79
C LEU A 423 5.05 17.86 14.13
N TYR A 424 4.53 19.01 13.71
CA TYR A 424 3.14 19.45 13.93
C TYR A 424 2.69 19.41 15.39
N ALA A 425 3.59 19.75 16.32
CA ALA A 425 3.27 19.75 17.74
C ALA A 425 2.06 20.64 18.06
N ALA A 426 1.24 20.20 19.03
CA ALA A 426 0.10 20.92 19.56
C ALA A 426 0.11 20.89 21.10
N LYS A 427 -0.37 21.97 21.72
CA LYS A 427 -0.62 22.06 23.16
C LYS A 427 -1.74 21.13 23.53
N HIS A 428 -1.57 20.48 24.68
CA HIS A 428 -2.57 19.62 25.26
C HIS A 428 -2.73 19.94 26.74
N ARG A 429 -3.98 19.99 27.21
CA ARG A 429 -4.32 20.08 28.64
C ARG A 429 -4.53 18.68 29.22
N PHE A 430 -3.59 18.24 30.05
CA PHE A 430 -3.66 16.96 30.76
C PHE A 430 -4.74 16.97 31.85
N SER A 431 -5.15 15.78 32.29
CA SER A 431 -6.19 15.61 33.33
C SER A 431 -5.83 16.23 34.68
N ASN A 432 -4.54 16.34 34.99
CA ASN A 432 -4.02 17.03 36.17
C ASN A 432 -3.91 18.57 35.96
N MET A 433 -4.63 19.12 34.98
CA MET A 433 -4.64 20.54 34.58
C MET A 433 -3.30 21.09 34.08
N THR A 434 -2.26 20.26 33.99
CA THR A 434 -0.98 20.67 33.43
C THR A 434 -1.12 20.85 31.92
N ILE A 435 -0.46 21.86 31.35
CA ILE A 435 -0.44 22.09 29.90
C ILE A 435 0.93 21.68 29.38
N GLY A 436 0.96 20.82 28.38
CA GLY A 436 2.20 20.35 27.76
C GLY A 436 1.96 19.91 26.33
N ILE A 437 2.80 19.02 25.82
CA ILE A 437 2.63 18.45 24.48
C ILE A 437 2.25 16.98 24.64
N ARG A 438 1.17 16.57 23.97
CA ARG A 438 0.73 15.18 23.93
C ARG A 438 0.73 14.69 22.49
N ASN A 439 1.56 13.71 22.18
CA ASN A 439 1.53 13.05 20.88
C ASN A 439 0.71 11.76 20.95
N LYS A 440 -0.54 11.81 20.46
CA LYS A 440 -1.46 10.66 20.40
C LYS A 440 -1.52 9.99 19.03
N GLU A 441 -0.85 10.54 18.02
CA GLU A 441 -1.05 10.12 16.64
C GLU A 441 0.10 9.25 16.13
N GLY A 442 -0.17 7.95 15.98
CA GLY A 442 0.65 7.01 15.21
C GLY A 442 0.67 7.28 13.70
N GLY A 443 0.78 8.54 13.29
CA GLY A 443 1.22 8.92 11.95
C GLY A 443 2.73 9.08 11.97
N VAL A 444 3.41 8.38 11.07
CA VAL A 444 4.83 8.49 10.67
C VAL A 444 5.67 9.53 11.43
N LEU A 445 6.64 9.07 12.23
CA LEU A 445 7.81 9.83 12.73
C LEU A 445 7.55 11.31 13.06
N ASN A 446 6.51 11.58 13.85
CA ASN A 446 6.30 12.92 14.38
C ASN A 446 7.26 13.28 15.50
N VAL A 447 8.13 12.36 15.95
CA VAL A 447 9.11 12.62 17.00
C VAL A 447 10.46 12.00 16.64
N CYS A 448 11.51 12.81 16.65
CA CYS A 448 12.91 12.36 16.54
C CYS A 448 13.69 12.83 17.78
N ILE A 449 14.68 12.04 18.22
CA ILE A 449 15.59 12.44 19.29
C ILE A 449 17.01 12.47 18.74
N ILE A 450 17.63 13.65 18.80
CA ILE A 450 18.95 13.91 18.26
C ILE A 450 19.92 14.05 19.43
N ARG A 451 21.11 13.44 19.32
CA ARG A 451 22.17 13.58 20.33
C ARG A 451 22.55 15.06 20.47
N GLY A 452 22.62 15.54 21.70
CA GLY A 452 23.18 16.86 21.99
C GLY A 452 24.65 16.89 21.56
N GLY A 453 25.02 17.94 20.83
CA GLY A 453 26.41 18.27 20.51
C GLY A 453 27.05 19.07 21.62
#